data_AF-A0A2N0VY79-F1
#
_entry.id   AF-A0A2N0VY79-F1
#
_cell.length_a   1.000
_cell.length_b   1.000
_cell.length_c   1.000
_cell.angle_alpha   90.00
_cell.angle_beta   90.00
_cell.angle_gamma   90.00
#
_symmetry.space_group_name_H-M   'P 1'
#
loop_
_entity.id
_entity.type
_entity.pdbx_description
1 polymer ?
#
loop_
_entity_poly.entity_id
_entity_poly.type
_entity_poly.pdbx_seq_one_letter_code
_entity_poly.pdbx_strand_id
1 'polypeptide(L)' 'MDFVSDALFDGRRLRLLTIINIYMRECLGICVGQNLRSSEVAEMLNNIALRRPLLQLLKTDNGS' A
#
# COMPACT_ATOMS: atom_id res chain seq x y z
N MET A 1 2.17 5.55 3.50
CA MET A 1 1.30 4.48 3.02
C MET A 1 0.13 4.36 3.98
N ASP A 2 -1.04 4.03 3.47
CA ASP A 2 -2.29 4.00 4.25
C ASP A 2 -3.29 3.04 3.58
N PHE A 3 -4.20 2.49 4.38
CA PHE A 3 -5.28 1.64 3.91
C PHE A 3 -6.53 2.45 3.55
N VAL A 4 -7.03 2.24 2.34
CA VAL A 4 -8.33 2.74 1.89
C VAL A 4 -9.29 1.56 1.83
N SER A 5 -10.51 1.73 2.35
CA SER A 5 -11.57 0.74 2.25
C SER A 5 -12.58 1.14 1.18
N ASP A 6 -13.08 0.15 0.45
CA ASP A 6 -14.15 0.31 -0.54
C ASP A 6 -15.04 -0.96 -0.53
N ALA A 7 -16.04 -1.01 -1.40
CA ALA A 7 -16.88 -2.18 -1.61
C ALA A 7 -17.14 -2.42 -3.11
N LEU A 8 -17.19 -3.70 -3.48
CA LEU A 8 -17.70 -4.10 -4.79
C LEU A 8 -19.21 -3.83 -4.90
N PHE A 9 -19.74 -3.87 -6.12
CA PHE A 9 -21.17 -3.68 -6.39
C PHE A 9 -22.08 -4.65 -5.61
N ASP A 10 -21.54 -5.79 -5.19
CA ASP A 10 -22.23 -6.84 -4.42
C ASP A 10 -22.03 -6.73 -2.90
N GLY A 11 -21.42 -5.63 -2.42
CA GLY A 11 -21.23 -5.36 -0.99
C GLY A 11 -20.01 -6.05 -0.37
N ARG A 12 -19.25 -6.85 -1.12
CA ARG A 12 -17.99 -7.41 -0.60
C ARG A 12 -16.97 -6.30 -0.38
N ARG A 13 -16.41 -6.23 0.84
CA ARG A 13 -15.41 -5.24 1.22
C ARG A 13 -14.11 -5.44 0.44
N LEU A 14 -13.54 -4.34 -0.03
CA LEU A 14 -12.21 -4.25 -0.59
C LEU A 14 -11.35 -3.38 0.30
N ARG A 15 -10.08 -3.74 0.41
CA ARG A 15 -9.07 -2.97 1.11
C ARG A 15 -7.89 -2.75 0.17
N LEU A 16 -7.42 -1.52 0.11
CA LEU A 16 -6.34 -1.08 -0.74
C LEU A 16 -5.24 -0.51 0.13
N LEU A 17 -4.01 -1.00 0.02
CA LEU A 17 -2.85 -0.34 0.59
C LEU A 17 -2.22 0.54 -0.50
N THR A 18 -2.18 1.85 -0.27
CA THR A 18 -1.57 2.79 -1.21
C THR A 18 -0.19 3.21 -0.73
N ILE A 19 0.81 3.15 -1.62
CA ILE A 19 2.17 3.58 -1.34
C ILE A 19 2.50 4.73 -2.29
N ILE A 20 2.79 5.90 -1.72
CA ILE A 20 3.01 7.14 -2.46
C ILE A 20 4.33 7.75 -2.01
N ASN A 21 5.15 8.22 -2.96
CA ASN A 21 6.25 9.13 -2.67
C ASN A 21 5.70 10.56 -2.57
N ILE A 22 5.68 11.10 -1.36
CA ILE A 22 5.09 12.42 -1.06
C ILE A 22 5.88 13.55 -1.74
N TYR A 23 7.20 13.41 -1.87
CA TYR A 23 8.05 14.44 -2.47
C TYR A 23 7.83 14.52 -3.98
N MET A 24 7.87 13.38 -4.67
CA MET A 24 7.68 13.31 -6.13
C MET A 24 6.21 13.30 -6.56
N ARG A 25 5.26 13.20 -5.61
CA ARG A 25 3.83 12.99 -5.86
C ARG A 25 3.55 11.80 -6.79
N GLU A 26 4.31 10.73 -6.59
CA GLU A 26 4.26 9.53 -7.43
C GLU A 26 3.63 8.37 -6.67
N CYS A 27 2.70 7.65 -7.31
CA CYS A 27 2.21 6.38 -6.80
C CYS A 27 3.26 5.29 -7.06
N LEU A 28 3.82 4.74 -5.98
CA LEU A 28 4.81 3.65 -6.07
C LEU A 28 4.13 2.29 -6.26
N GLY A 29 2.88 2.19 -5.81
CA GLY A 29 1.97 1.12 -6.18
C GLY A 29 0.79 0.97 -5.20
N ILE A 30 -0.11 0.06 -5.56
CA ILE A 30 -1.36 -0.19 -4.84
C ILE A 30 -1.51 -1.71 -4.69
N CYS A 31 -1.66 -2.19 -3.46
CA CYS A 31 -2.00 -3.59 -3.19
C CYS A 31 -3.50 -3.67 -2.89
N VAL A 32 -4.23 -4.56 -3.56
CA VAL A 32 -5.69 -4.66 -3.45
C VAL A 32 -6.06 -6.06 -3.00
N GLY A 33 -6.89 -6.15 -1.97
CA GLY A 33 -7.37 -7.43 -1.46
C GLY A 33 -8.49 -7.26 -0.45
N GLN A 34 -9.21 -8.34 -0.14
CA GLN A 34 -10.23 -8.29 0.90
C GLN A 34 -9.61 -8.34 2.31
N ASN A 35 -8.52 -9.12 2.46
CA ASN A 35 -7.75 -9.28 3.69
C ASN A 35 -6.25 -9.21 3.38
N LEU A 36 -5.70 -8.00 3.35
CA LEU A 36 -4.28 -7.79 3.07
C LEU A 36 -3.44 -8.25 4.27
N ARG A 37 -2.57 -9.24 4.03
CA ARG A 37 -1.63 -9.79 5.02
C ARG A 37 -0.36 -8.93 5.06
N SER A 38 0.30 -8.93 6.21
CA SER A 38 1.60 -8.27 6.38
C SER A 38 2.66 -8.78 5.39
N SER A 39 2.60 -10.05 4.98
CA SER A 39 3.49 -10.63 3.98
C SER A 39 3.33 -9.98 2.60
N GLU A 40 2.10 -9.71 2.18
CA GLU A 40 1.81 -9.06 0.88
C GLU A 40 2.33 -7.61 0.89
N VAL A 41 2.22 -6.92 2.04
CA VAL A 41 2.77 -5.58 2.23
C VAL A 41 4.30 -5.59 2.17
N ALA A 42 4.95 -6.53 2.85
CA ALA A 42 6.40 -6.66 2.87
C ALA A 42 6.95 -6.96 1.46
N GLU A 43 6.30 -7.86 0.72
CA GLU A 43 6.66 -8.19 -0.65
C GLU A 43 6.56 -6.98 -1.58
N MET A 44 5.48 -6.20 -1.46
CA MET A 44 5.29 -4.96 -2.22
C MET A 44 6.43 -3.95 -1.95
N LEU A 45 6.78 -3.75 -0.68
CA LEU A 45 7.86 -2.83 -0.29
C LEU A 45 9.24 -3.30 -0.80
N ASN A 46 9.51 -4.61 -0.73
CA ASN A 46 10.72 -5.20 -1.28
C ASN A 46 10.80 -4.98 -2.80
N ASN A 47 9.69 -5.20 -3.51
CA ASN A 47 9.62 -4.96 -4.96
C ASN A 47 9.88 -3.48 -5.33
N ILE A 48 9.42 -2.55 -4.50
CA ILE A 48 9.72 -1.11 -4.67
C ILE A 48 11.22 -0.84 -4.43
N ALA A 49 11.79 -1.39 -3.35
CA ALA A 49 13.19 -1.22 -3.00
C ALA A 49 14.17 -1.83 -4.02
N LEU A 50 13.76 -2.87 -4.74
CA LEU A 50 14.56 -3.46 -5.83
C LEU A 50 14.61 -2.58 -7.10
N ARG A 51 13.60 -1.73 -7.31
CA ARG A 51 13.44 -0.95 -8.56
C ARG A 51 13.84 0.52 -8.41
N ARG A 52 14.00 1.01 -7.19
CA ARG A 52 14.28 2.41 -6.87
C ARG A 52 15.31 2.51 -5.76
N PRO A 53 16.01 3.65 -5.61
CA PRO A 53 16.80 3.92 -4.43
C PRO A 53 15.98 3.71 -3.15
N LEU A 54 16.61 3.16 -2.12
CA LEU A 54 15.95 2.85 -0.87
C LEU A 54 15.33 4.12 -0.26
N LEU A 55 14.06 4.03 0.12
CA LEU A 55 13.37 5.12 0.80
C LEU A 55 14.02 5.35 2.17
N GLN A 56 14.37 6.61 2.47
CA GLN A 56 14.97 6.98 3.76
C GLN A 56 13.94 7.00 4.91
N LEU A 57 12.65 7.13 4.58
CA LEU A 57 11.58 7.23 5.54
C LEU A 57 10.33 6.53 5.00
N LEU A 58 9.72 5.71 5.84
CA LEU A 58 8.40 5.14 5.62
C LEU A 58 7.44 5.73 6.65
N LYS A 59 6.40 6.43 6.20
CA LYS A 59 5.33 6.96 7.05
C LYS A 59 4.08 6.11 6.86
N THR A 60 3.53 5.62 7.96
CA THR A 60 2.24 4.90 8.01
C THR A 60 1.30 5.63 8.95
N ASP A 61 0.01 5.38 8.81
CA ASP A 61 -0.92 5.57 9.92
C ASP A 61 -0.77 4.40 10.91
N ASN A 62 -1.33 4.52 12.11
CA ASN A 62 -1.27 3.43 13.09
C ASN A 62 -2.36 2.37 12.86
N GLY A 63 -3.31 2.62 11.95
CA GLY A 63 -4.51 1.81 11.82
C GLY A 63 -5.33 1.75 13.12
N SER A 64 -6.59 1.35 12.99
CA SER A 64 -7.40 0.84 14.10
C SER A 64 -7.77 -0.61 13.84
#